data_AF-M6K6W8-F1
#
_entry.id   AF-M6K6W8-F1
#
_cell.length_a   1.000
_cell.length_b   1.000
_cell.length_c   1.000
_cell.angle_alpha   90.00
_cell.angle_beta   90.00
_cell.angle_gamma   90.00
#
_symmetry.space_group_name_H-M   'P 1'
#
loop_
_entity.id
_entity.type
_entity.pdbx_description
1 polymer ?
#
loop_
_entity_poly.entity_id
_entity_poly.type
_entity_poly.pdbx_seq_one_letter_code
_entity_poly.pdbx_strand_id
1 'polypeptide(L)'
;MKLISILFFILFQISLSNCGFALTPRITTTLPPQKKETKTEVLRINLLWGELMNLIGINVGIVNTVENRMIGAQAGVVNFSNKDSYGAQVSIYNDSRDKIIGAQAGVVNTSGNTYGAQVSIYNSSKNRMAGVQLGIVNLSEGNTYGAQVALVNKAKDKGAGIQAGIVNYSEGQSVGVQAGIVNMGAQRTGFDLTVGAGNFQTKGFMIGALNLYSEGVNLGILNEQGNGFNLGALNIQGKGVNVGILNGGTGVHIGLINASGEEDTDEPTLEFGLLNFCGKGTFPVMIFFNYCK
;
A
#
# COMPACT_ATOMS: atom_id res chain seq x y z
N MET A 1 9.39 20.81 9.28
CA MET A 1 9.73 20.76 10.72
C MET A 1 9.42 22.05 11.50
N LYS A 2 9.62 23.26 10.95
CA LYS A 2 9.36 24.52 11.69
C LYS A 2 7.88 24.78 12.04
N LEU A 3 6.94 24.34 11.20
CA LEU A 3 5.49 24.54 11.44
C LEU A 3 4.95 23.72 12.64
N ILE A 4 5.44 22.49 12.81
CA ILE A 4 5.07 21.61 13.93
C ILE A 4 5.63 22.14 15.25
N SER A 5 6.86 22.69 15.21
CA SER A 5 7.47 23.31 16.40
C SER A 5 6.73 24.58 16.83
N ILE A 6 6.22 25.38 15.88
CA ILE A 6 5.41 26.57 16.18
C ILE A 6 4.04 26.17 16.75
N LEU A 7 3.40 25.12 16.22
CA LEU A 7 2.13 24.61 16.73
C LEU A 7 2.27 24.08 18.17
N PHE A 8 3.37 23.38 18.45
CA PHE A 8 3.69 22.90 19.80
C PHE A 8 3.98 24.05 20.77
N PHE A 9 4.65 25.11 20.31
CA PHE A 9 4.93 26.30 21.12
C PHE A 9 3.65 27.09 21.44
N ILE A 10 2.72 27.20 20.49
CA ILE A 10 1.41 27.85 20.70
C ILE A 10 0.54 27.02 21.65
N LEU A 11 0.52 25.69 21.50
CA LEU A 11 -0.18 24.77 22.42
C LEU A 11 0.41 24.81 23.84
N PHE A 12 1.72 25.00 23.97
CA PHE A 12 2.41 25.11 25.26
C PHE A 12 2.14 26.45 25.97
N GLN A 13 2.00 27.56 25.23
CA GLN A 13 1.64 28.87 25.79
C GLN A 13 0.19 28.89 26.30
N ILE A 14 -0.75 28.21 25.61
CA ILE A 14 -2.14 28.05 26.08
C ILE A 14 -2.20 27.23 27.38
N SER A 15 -1.24 26.31 27.59
CA SER A 15 -1.13 25.53 28.83
C SER A 15 -0.65 26.34 30.04
N LEU A 16 -0.03 27.51 29.84
CA LEU A 16 0.56 28.32 30.92
C LEU A 16 -0.33 29.49 31.37
N SER A 17 -1.38 29.81 30.61
CA SER A 17 -2.29 30.93 30.92
C SER A 17 -3.75 30.47 30.95
N ASN A 18 -4.16 29.86 32.06
CA ASN A 18 -5.36 30.24 32.83
C ASN A 18 -5.63 29.24 33.96
N CYS A 19 -5.24 29.64 35.17
CA CYS A 19 -5.88 29.16 36.38
C CYS A 19 -7.36 29.57 36.38
N GLY A 20 -8.22 28.62 36.72
CA GLY A 20 -9.59 28.88 37.15
C GLY A 20 -10.67 28.47 36.17
N PHE A 21 -10.98 27.18 36.09
CA PHE A 21 -12.35 26.68 35.89
C PHE A 21 -12.38 25.18 36.23
N ALA A 22 -13.12 24.78 37.26
CA ALA A 22 -13.39 23.38 37.54
C ALA A 22 -14.31 22.80 36.43
N LEU A 23 -13.81 21.92 35.56
CA LEU A 23 -14.54 21.51 34.34
C LEU A 23 -14.34 20.04 33.92
N THR A 24 -14.75 19.08 34.75
CA THR A 24 -15.20 17.78 34.22
C THR A 24 -16.43 17.28 34.98
N PRO A 25 -17.66 17.65 34.56
CA PRO A 25 -18.82 16.85 34.92
C PRO A 25 -18.66 15.47 34.27
N ARG A 26 -18.48 14.43 35.09
CA ARG A 26 -18.33 13.03 34.66
C ARG A 26 -19.66 12.32 34.88
N ILE A 27 -20.35 11.95 33.81
CA ILE A 27 -21.51 11.05 33.86
C ILE A 27 -21.03 9.68 33.38
N THR A 28 -20.98 8.72 34.30
CA THR A 28 -20.49 7.36 34.03
C THR A 28 -21.39 6.32 34.65
N THR A 29 -21.75 5.29 33.89
CA THR A 29 -22.42 4.08 34.38
C THR A 29 -21.41 2.94 34.44
N THR A 30 -21.14 2.45 35.65
CA THR A 30 -20.22 1.34 35.91
C THR A 30 -21.00 0.06 36.19
N LEU A 31 -20.52 -1.08 35.69
CA LEU A 31 -21.04 -2.39 36.08
C LEU A 31 -20.45 -2.82 37.44
N PRO A 32 -21.24 -3.12 38.48
CA PRO A 32 -20.73 -3.71 39.74
C PRO A 32 -20.54 -5.24 39.63
N PRO A 33 -19.60 -5.88 40.38
CA PRO A 33 -18.49 -5.33 41.17
C PRO A 33 -17.16 -5.50 40.40
N GLN A 34 -16.32 -4.47 40.34
CA GLN A 34 -15.06 -4.55 39.58
C GLN A 34 -13.92 -3.99 40.45
N LYS A 35 -12.83 -4.78 40.60
CA LYS A 35 -11.57 -4.35 41.25
C LYS A 35 -11.03 -3.09 40.53
N LYS A 36 -10.14 -2.33 41.19
CA LYS A 36 -9.57 -1.08 40.65
C LYS A 36 -8.96 -1.25 39.24
N GLU A 37 -8.49 -2.47 38.93
CA GLU A 37 -7.89 -2.89 37.66
C GLU A 37 -8.91 -3.32 36.57
N THR A 38 -10.18 -3.49 36.92
CA THR A 38 -11.21 -4.01 36.00
C THR A 38 -12.39 -3.05 35.81
N LYS A 39 -12.24 -1.77 36.20
CA LYS A 39 -13.26 -0.74 36.00
C LYS A 39 -13.69 -0.71 34.54
N THR A 40 -14.94 -1.12 34.32
CA THR A 40 -15.58 -1.22 33.03
C THR A 40 -16.72 -0.22 33.00
N GLU A 41 -16.68 0.68 32.03
CA GLU A 41 -17.71 1.70 31.85
C GLU A 41 -18.53 1.41 30.59
N VAL A 42 -19.85 1.62 30.70
CA VAL A 42 -20.79 1.33 29.60
C VAL A 42 -21.09 2.55 28.76
N LEU A 43 -21.31 3.69 29.42
CA LEU A 43 -21.46 4.97 28.75
C LEU A 43 -20.59 5.99 29.48
N ARG A 44 -19.80 6.73 28.71
CA ARG A 44 -18.97 7.82 29.21
C ARG A 44 -19.06 9.03 28.29
N ILE A 45 -19.31 10.18 28.91
CA ILE A 45 -19.22 11.50 28.26
C ILE A 45 -18.15 12.30 29.01
N ASN A 46 -17.09 12.71 28.32
CA ASN A 46 -16.01 13.53 28.85
C ASN A 46 -15.94 14.86 28.11
N LEU A 47 -15.74 15.94 28.85
CA LEU A 47 -15.63 17.27 28.25
C LEU A 47 -14.24 17.54 27.68
N LEU A 48 -13.16 17.17 28.39
CA LEU A 48 -11.77 17.50 28.01
C LEU A 48 -10.88 16.25 27.88
N TRP A 49 -10.74 15.48 28.97
CA TRP A 49 -9.89 14.29 29.01
C TRP A 49 -10.60 13.13 29.69
N GLY A 50 -10.49 11.92 29.13
CA GLY A 50 -11.03 10.74 29.76
C GLY A 50 -10.21 9.47 29.53
N GLU A 51 -9.61 8.96 30.60
CA GLU A 51 -8.86 7.71 30.61
C GLU A 51 -9.66 6.57 31.27
N LEU A 52 -9.68 5.41 30.61
CA LEU A 52 -10.43 4.20 30.98
C LEU A 52 -9.50 3.00 31.01
N MET A 53 -9.65 2.11 31.98
CA MET A 53 -9.02 0.78 31.90
C MET A 53 -9.70 -0.07 30.83
N ASN A 54 -11.02 -0.26 30.93
CA ASN A 54 -11.81 -1.00 29.96
C ASN A 54 -13.09 -0.21 29.58
N LEU A 55 -13.48 -0.28 28.31
CA LEU A 55 -14.74 0.28 27.78
C LEU A 55 -15.61 -0.85 27.24
N ILE A 56 -16.88 -0.91 27.64
CA ILE A 56 -17.91 -1.76 27.02
C ILE A 56 -19.13 -0.89 26.68
N GLY A 57 -19.05 -0.13 25.59
CA GLY A 57 -20.13 0.72 25.09
C GLY A 57 -19.58 1.98 24.42
N ILE A 58 -20.09 3.15 24.79
CA ILE A 58 -19.79 4.40 24.06
C ILE A 58 -18.99 5.36 24.93
N ASN A 59 -17.89 5.89 24.38
CA ASN A 59 -17.10 6.95 24.99
C ASN A 59 -17.03 8.17 24.05
N VAL A 60 -17.56 9.30 24.49
CA VAL A 60 -17.57 10.56 23.73
C VAL A 60 -16.76 11.61 24.47
N GLY A 61 -15.89 12.34 23.79
CA GLY A 61 -15.13 13.45 24.38
C GLY A 61 -14.03 13.99 23.50
N ILE A 62 -13.33 15.05 23.92
CA ILE A 62 -12.23 15.64 23.13
C ILE A 62 -11.07 14.65 23.04
N VAL A 63 -10.55 14.18 24.18
CA VAL A 63 -9.54 13.10 24.23
C VAL A 63 -10.08 11.90 24.99
N ASN A 64 -10.19 10.78 24.28
CA ASN A 64 -10.65 9.51 24.82
C ASN A 64 -9.50 8.50 24.83
N THR A 65 -9.16 7.95 25.99
CA THR A 65 -8.10 6.95 26.13
C THR A 65 -8.64 5.68 26.79
N VAL A 66 -8.38 4.52 26.18
CA VAL A 66 -8.68 3.20 26.75
C VAL A 66 -7.39 2.38 26.85
N GLU A 67 -6.98 2.07 28.08
CA GLU A 67 -5.69 1.46 28.39
C GLU A 67 -5.61 -0.03 28.03
N ASN A 68 -6.68 -0.81 28.26
CA ASN A 68 -6.58 -2.28 28.18
C ASN A 68 -7.53 -2.93 27.16
N ARG A 69 -8.83 -2.60 27.15
CA ARG A 69 -9.76 -3.20 26.18
C ARG A 69 -10.92 -2.30 25.87
N MET A 70 -11.15 -2.04 24.59
CA MET A 70 -12.33 -1.34 24.10
C MET A 70 -13.26 -2.33 23.39
N ILE A 71 -14.53 -2.36 23.80
CA ILE A 71 -15.63 -3.03 23.10
C ILE A 71 -16.71 -1.96 22.92
N GLY A 72 -16.97 -1.52 21.69
CA GLY A 72 -18.00 -0.51 21.41
C GLY A 72 -17.50 0.64 20.54
N ALA A 73 -17.78 1.90 20.91
CA ALA A 73 -17.49 3.06 20.08
C ALA A 73 -16.79 4.19 20.83
N GLN A 74 -15.83 4.84 20.18
CA GLN A 74 -15.25 6.11 20.63
C GLN A 74 -15.53 7.21 19.60
N ALA A 75 -15.95 8.39 20.07
CA ALA A 75 -16.17 9.56 19.24
C ALA A 75 -15.50 10.79 19.87
N GLY A 76 -14.70 11.53 19.09
CA GLY A 76 -13.95 12.65 19.67
C GLY A 76 -13.07 13.43 18.71
N VAL A 77 -12.12 14.20 19.28
CA VAL A 77 -11.02 14.80 18.51
C VAL A 77 -9.87 13.81 18.41
N VAL A 78 -9.57 13.13 19.52
CA VAL A 78 -8.50 12.12 19.63
C VAL A 78 -9.03 10.89 20.36
N ASN A 79 -8.88 9.73 19.74
CA ASN A 79 -9.19 8.43 20.34
C ASN A 79 -7.94 7.56 20.42
N PHE A 80 -7.54 7.19 21.63
CA PHE A 80 -6.46 6.24 21.90
C PHE A 80 -7.01 4.94 22.49
N SER A 81 -6.47 3.82 22.00
CA SER A 81 -6.57 2.52 22.65
C SER A 81 -5.18 1.88 22.68
N ASN A 82 -4.66 1.64 23.88
CA ASN A 82 -3.30 1.13 24.06
C ASN A 82 -3.17 -0.37 23.82
N LYS A 83 -4.28 -1.10 23.72
CA LYS A 83 -4.32 -2.54 23.46
C LYS A 83 -5.41 -2.90 22.44
N ASP A 84 -6.28 -3.86 22.76
CA ASP A 84 -7.28 -4.39 21.84
C ASP A 84 -8.52 -3.49 21.77
N SER A 85 -8.91 -3.16 20.54
CA SER A 85 -10.14 -2.46 20.19
C SER A 85 -11.08 -3.36 19.39
N TYR A 86 -12.33 -3.50 19.84
CA TYR A 86 -13.39 -4.23 19.15
C TYR A 86 -14.56 -3.27 18.93
N GLY A 87 -14.64 -2.68 17.74
CA GLY A 87 -15.72 -1.75 17.38
C GLY A 87 -15.26 -0.55 16.57
N ALA A 88 -15.78 0.64 16.87
CA ALA A 88 -15.65 1.81 16.01
C ALA A 88 -14.91 2.98 16.70
N GLN A 89 -14.08 3.70 15.95
CA GLN A 89 -13.49 4.96 16.39
C GLN A 89 -13.71 6.04 15.34
N VAL A 90 -14.28 7.17 15.74
CA VAL A 90 -14.55 8.31 14.86
C VAL A 90 -13.92 9.56 15.47
N SER A 91 -12.90 10.13 14.84
CA SER A 91 -12.24 11.34 15.33
C SER A 91 -11.31 11.97 14.30
N ILE A 92 -10.63 13.07 14.64
CA ILE A 92 -9.53 13.58 13.81
C ILE A 92 -8.35 12.60 13.84
N TYR A 93 -8.01 12.06 15.02
CA TYR A 93 -6.91 11.13 15.19
C TYR A 93 -7.34 9.88 15.98
N ASN A 94 -7.37 8.72 15.33
CA ASN A 94 -7.62 7.43 15.96
C ASN A 94 -6.34 6.60 16.01
N ASP A 95 -6.03 6.03 17.18
CA ASP A 95 -4.89 5.12 17.38
C ASP A 95 -5.27 3.90 18.22
N SER A 96 -5.04 2.71 17.65
CA SER A 96 -5.20 1.41 18.31
C SER A 96 -3.86 0.66 18.29
N ARG A 97 -3.05 0.80 19.34
CA ARG A 97 -1.64 0.39 19.34
C ARG A 97 -1.42 -1.09 19.02
N ASP A 98 -2.22 -1.99 19.58
CA ASP A 98 -2.07 -3.44 19.35
C ASP A 98 -2.92 -3.91 18.18
N LYS A 99 -4.25 -3.80 18.30
CA LYS A 99 -5.17 -4.18 17.22
C LYS A 99 -6.52 -3.49 17.29
N ILE A 100 -7.14 -3.33 16.12
CA ILE A 100 -8.56 -3.05 15.99
C ILE A 100 -9.26 -4.11 15.15
N ILE A 101 -10.38 -4.62 15.65
CA ILE A 101 -11.36 -5.39 14.90
C ILE A 101 -12.62 -4.51 14.79
N GLY A 102 -12.87 -3.96 13.61
CA GLY A 102 -13.98 -3.03 13.37
C GLY A 102 -13.64 -1.91 12.40
N ALA A 103 -13.92 -0.66 12.77
CA ALA A 103 -13.80 0.48 11.87
C ALA A 103 -13.15 1.72 12.51
N GLN A 104 -12.28 2.40 11.76
CA GLN A 104 -11.81 3.75 12.11
C GLN A 104 -12.20 4.73 11.00
N ALA A 105 -12.71 5.89 11.38
CA ALA A 105 -13.02 6.99 10.47
C ALA A 105 -12.44 8.30 11.00
N GLY A 106 -11.75 9.06 10.16
CA GLY A 106 -11.11 10.29 10.62
C GLY A 106 -10.23 11.02 9.62
N VAL A 107 -9.29 11.82 10.15
CA VAL A 107 -8.21 12.41 9.33
C VAL A 107 -7.00 11.49 9.32
N VAL A 108 -6.67 10.91 10.48
CA VAL A 108 -5.58 9.97 10.67
C VAL A 108 -6.08 8.75 11.43
N ASN A 109 -5.87 7.57 10.86
CA ASN A 109 -6.13 6.29 11.50
C ASN A 109 -4.83 5.48 11.56
N THR A 110 -4.40 5.11 12.76
CA THR A 110 -3.24 4.23 12.97
C THR A 110 -3.65 3.03 13.81
N SER A 111 -3.08 1.87 13.48
CA SER A 111 -3.19 0.69 14.31
C SER A 111 -2.00 -0.25 14.17
N GLY A 112 -1.78 -1.10 15.19
CA GLY A 112 -0.82 -2.21 15.10
C GLY A 112 -1.29 -3.25 14.09
N ASN A 113 -2.45 -3.86 14.35
CA ASN A 113 -3.15 -4.76 13.43
C ASN A 113 -4.55 -4.23 13.13
N THR A 114 -4.95 -4.25 11.87
CA THR A 114 -6.28 -3.83 11.43
C THR A 114 -7.04 -5.04 10.90
N TYR A 115 -8.22 -5.29 11.45
CA TYR A 115 -9.17 -6.27 10.94
C TYR A 115 -10.51 -5.54 10.71
N GLY A 116 -10.72 -5.05 9.50
CA GLY A 116 -11.90 -4.28 9.13
C GLY A 116 -11.57 -3.05 8.27
N ALA A 117 -12.17 -1.90 8.57
CA ALA A 117 -12.12 -0.73 7.69
C ALA A 117 -11.40 0.47 8.32
N GLN A 118 -10.55 1.14 7.56
CA GLN A 118 -10.02 2.47 7.91
C GLN A 118 -10.36 3.45 6.78
N VAL A 119 -11.06 4.54 7.12
CA VAL A 119 -11.46 5.60 6.18
C VAL A 119 -10.91 6.93 6.67
N SER A 120 -9.92 7.49 5.99
CA SER A 120 -9.33 8.78 6.39
C SER A 120 -8.44 9.40 5.33
N ILE A 121 -7.84 10.56 5.60
CA ILE A 121 -6.78 11.11 4.74
C ILE A 121 -5.54 10.20 4.80
N TYR A 122 -5.17 9.72 5.99
CA TYR A 122 -4.02 8.86 6.21
C TYR A 122 -4.38 7.63 7.04
N ASN A 123 -4.32 6.45 6.42
CA ASN A 123 -4.50 5.17 7.10
C ASN A 123 -3.16 4.45 7.23
N SER A 124 -2.86 3.91 8.41
CA SER A 124 -1.65 3.14 8.67
C SER A 124 -1.94 1.89 9.50
N SER A 125 -1.33 0.78 9.07
CA SER A 125 -1.30 -0.49 9.78
C SER A 125 0.14 -1.01 9.84
N LYS A 126 0.65 -1.28 11.04
CA LYS A 126 2.08 -1.62 11.20
C LYS A 126 2.39 -3.08 10.91
N ASN A 127 1.60 -4.00 11.46
CA ASN A 127 1.92 -5.43 11.48
C ASN A 127 1.07 -6.22 10.47
N ARG A 128 -0.23 -5.95 10.44
CA ARG A 128 -1.16 -6.66 9.55
C ARG A 128 -2.39 -5.83 9.25
N MET A 129 -2.70 -5.67 7.98
CA MET A 129 -3.98 -5.14 7.50
C MET A 129 -4.79 -6.26 6.88
N ALA A 130 -6.00 -6.49 7.39
CA ALA A 130 -6.98 -7.42 6.85
C ALA A 130 -8.32 -6.69 6.70
N GLY A 131 -8.66 -6.27 5.48
CA GLY A 131 -9.91 -5.55 5.20
C GLY A 131 -9.74 -4.44 4.18
N VAL A 132 -10.20 -3.22 4.50
CA VAL A 132 -10.27 -2.11 3.55
C VAL A 132 -9.63 -0.84 4.13
N GLN A 133 -8.73 -0.23 3.37
CA GLN A 133 -8.25 1.13 3.61
C GLN A 133 -8.72 2.05 2.47
N LEU A 134 -9.40 3.14 2.81
CA LEU A 134 -9.90 4.15 1.88
C LEU A 134 -9.36 5.52 2.29
N GLY A 135 -8.67 6.22 1.39
CA GLY A 135 -8.08 7.50 1.76
C GLY A 135 -7.30 8.25 0.70
N ILE A 136 -6.43 9.16 1.14
CA ILE A 136 -5.45 9.82 0.27
C ILE A 136 -4.12 9.05 0.31
N VAL A 137 -3.75 8.58 1.49
CA VAL A 137 -2.56 7.74 1.72
C VAL A 137 -2.95 6.52 2.55
N ASN A 138 -2.66 5.34 2.03
CA ASN A 138 -2.81 4.06 2.74
C ASN A 138 -1.44 3.39 2.88
N LEU A 139 -1.03 3.12 4.11
CA LEU A 139 0.24 2.44 4.41
C LEU A 139 -0.02 1.14 5.19
N SER A 140 0.65 0.08 4.76
CA SER A 140 0.71 -1.19 5.48
C SER A 140 2.16 -1.69 5.49
N GLU A 141 2.78 -1.71 6.68
CA GLU A 141 4.20 -2.07 6.84
C GLU A 141 4.44 -3.57 7.00
N GLY A 142 3.37 -4.36 7.16
CA GLY A 142 3.42 -5.81 7.22
C GLY A 142 2.50 -6.47 6.21
N ASN A 143 1.84 -7.54 6.64
CA ASN A 143 1.03 -8.36 5.73
C ASN A 143 -0.31 -7.69 5.43
N THR A 144 -0.65 -7.59 4.14
CA THR A 144 -1.87 -6.93 3.66
C THR A 144 -2.77 -7.93 2.94
N TYR A 145 -4.00 -8.07 3.42
CA TYR A 145 -5.05 -8.89 2.84
C TYR A 145 -6.31 -8.06 2.67
N GLY A 146 -6.68 -7.75 1.43
CA GLY A 146 -7.85 -6.93 1.13
C GLY A 146 -7.54 -5.74 0.23
N ALA A 147 -8.27 -4.63 0.38
CA ALA A 147 -8.28 -3.54 -0.58
C ALA A 147 -7.68 -2.24 -0.01
N GLN A 148 -6.79 -1.61 -0.76
CA GLN A 148 -6.31 -0.25 -0.52
C GLN A 148 -6.72 0.63 -1.70
N VAL A 149 -7.53 1.65 -1.45
CA VAL A 149 -7.97 2.60 -2.48
C VAL A 149 -7.60 4.01 -2.00
N ALA A 150 -6.64 4.63 -2.68
CA ALA A 150 -6.14 5.96 -2.33
C ALA A 150 -5.33 6.58 -3.46
N LEU A 151 -4.96 7.86 -3.35
CA LEU A 151 -4.01 8.46 -4.30
C LEU A 151 -2.66 7.76 -4.21
N VAL A 152 -2.21 7.43 -3.00
CA VAL A 152 -0.97 6.70 -2.73
C VAL A 152 -1.26 5.48 -1.87
N ASN A 153 -0.92 4.29 -2.36
CA ASN A 153 -0.96 3.05 -1.59
C ASN A 153 0.46 2.49 -1.43
N LYS A 154 0.80 2.03 -0.21
CA LYS A 154 2.04 1.31 0.08
C LYS A 154 1.72 0.03 0.88
N ALA A 155 2.26 -1.09 0.43
CA ALA A 155 2.22 -2.36 1.16
C ALA A 155 3.60 -3.02 1.15
N LYS A 156 4.07 -3.53 2.29
CA LYS A 156 5.34 -4.28 2.33
C LYS A 156 5.16 -5.73 1.88
N ASP A 157 4.13 -6.43 2.36
CA ASP A 157 3.83 -7.80 1.96
C ASP A 157 2.34 -7.88 1.60
N LYS A 158 2.02 -7.55 0.35
CA LYS A 158 0.66 -7.58 -0.18
C LYS A 158 0.22 -9.03 -0.50
N GLY A 159 0.03 -9.82 0.55
CA GLY A 159 -0.41 -11.22 0.50
C GLY A 159 -1.48 -11.51 -0.56
N ALA A 160 -2.76 -11.25 -0.28
CA ALA A 160 -3.83 -11.32 -1.28
C ALA A 160 -4.60 -10.01 -1.26
N GLY A 161 -4.34 -9.13 -2.23
CA GLY A 161 -4.88 -7.77 -2.15
C GLY A 161 -5.06 -7.04 -3.46
N ILE A 162 -5.87 -5.99 -3.38
CA ILE A 162 -6.19 -5.06 -4.45
C ILE A 162 -5.65 -3.69 -4.06
N GLN A 163 -4.88 -3.07 -4.93
CA GLN A 163 -4.49 -1.67 -4.81
C GLN A 163 -5.05 -0.88 -5.99
N ALA A 164 -5.78 0.20 -5.70
CA ALA A 164 -6.29 1.13 -6.70
C ALA A 164 -5.87 2.56 -6.33
N GLY A 165 -5.22 3.28 -7.25
CA GLY A 165 -4.72 4.61 -6.95
C GLY A 165 -3.99 5.34 -8.07
N ILE A 166 -3.44 6.50 -7.76
CA ILE A 166 -2.52 7.17 -8.69
C ILE A 166 -1.16 6.48 -8.65
N VAL A 167 -0.65 6.26 -7.44
CA VAL A 167 0.63 5.58 -7.19
C VAL A 167 0.39 4.38 -6.27
N ASN A 168 0.79 3.20 -6.73
CA ASN A 168 0.79 1.99 -5.93
C ASN A 168 2.22 1.49 -5.75
N TYR A 169 2.63 1.24 -4.51
CA TYR A 169 3.91 0.63 -4.17
C TYR A 169 3.67 -0.67 -3.42
N SER A 170 4.31 -1.75 -3.88
CA SER A 170 4.39 -2.99 -3.11
C SER A 170 5.80 -3.56 -3.09
N GLU A 171 6.26 -3.91 -1.90
CA GLU A 171 7.50 -4.66 -1.68
C GLU A 171 7.18 -6.16 -1.55
N GLY A 172 8.20 -7.01 -1.46
CA GLY A 172 8.08 -8.36 -0.89
C GLY A 172 7.09 -9.29 -1.60
N GLN A 173 6.33 -10.05 -0.82
CA GLN A 173 5.32 -10.95 -1.39
C GLN A 173 4.10 -10.15 -1.85
N SER A 174 3.70 -10.31 -3.11
CA SER A 174 2.55 -9.63 -3.69
C SER A 174 1.72 -10.56 -4.56
N VAL A 175 0.44 -10.77 -4.23
CA VAL A 175 -0.54 -11.48 -5.06
C VAL A 175 -1.83 -10.69 -5.15
N GLY A 176 -2.35 -10.54 -6.36
CA GLY A 176 -3.66 -9.95 -6.61
C GLY A 176 -3.65 -8.92 -7.73
N VAL A 177 -4.22 -7.74 -7.47
CA VAL A 177 -4.42 -6.71 -8.51
C VAL A 177 -3.80 -5.39 -8.09
N GLN A 178 -3.20 -4.69 -9.06
CA GLN A 178 -2.76 -3.31 -8.95
C GLN A 178 -3.28 -2.53 -10.14
N ALA A 179 -4.08 -1.51 -9.86
CA ALA A 179 -4.59 -0.59 -10.87
C ALA A 179 -4.17 0.84 -10.49
N GLY A 180 -3.37 1.48 -11.32
CA GLY A 180 -3.02 2.87 -11.07
C GLY A 180 -2.26 3.53 -12.21
N ILE A 181 -2.04 4.83 -12.12
CA ILE A 181 -1.27 5.52 -13.16
C ILE A 181 0.17 5.01 -13.13
N VAL A 182 0.75 4.91 -11.93
CA VAL A 182 2.10 4.41 -11.69
C VAL A 182 2.06 3.26 -10.67
N ASN A 183 2.61 2.11 -11.05
CA ASN A 183 2.77 0.96 -10.16
C ASN A 183 4.27 0.66 -9.99
N MET A 184 4.73 0.53 -8.74
CA MET A 184 6.12 0.33 -8.39
C MET A 184 6.29 -0.91 -7.52
N GLY A 185 7.20 -1.80 -7.90
CA GLY A 185 7.61 -2.95 -7.12
C GLY A 185 9.01 -2.81 -6.54
N ALA A 186 9.28 -3.53 -5.46
CA ALA A 186 10.63 -3.72 -4.94
C ALA A 186 10.77 -5.14 -4.39
N GLN A 187 11.80 -5.87 -4.82
CA GLN A 187 12.07 -7.25 -4.38
C GLN A 187 10.83 -8.17 -4.45
N ARG A 188 10.03 -7.99 -5.51
CA ARG A 188 8.73 -8.66 -5.58
C ARG A 188 8.85 -10.17 -5.78
N THR A 189 8.00 -10.88 -5.06
CA THR A 189 7.72 -12.31 -5.27
C THR A 189 6.21 -12.50 -5.40
N GLY A 190 5.77 -13.55 -6.09
CA GLY A 190 4.35 -13.80 -6.36
C GLY A 190 3.92 -13.33 -7.75
N PHE A 191 2.62 -13.07 -7.89
CA PHE A 191 1.98 -12.82 -9.19
C PHE A 191 0.88 -11.77 -9.04
N ASP A 192 1.07 -10.63 -9.68
CA ASP A 192 0.07 -9.57 -9.76
C ASP A 192 -0.46 -9.41 -11.19
N LEU A 193 -1.76 -9.15 -11.31
CA LEU A 193 -2.29 -8.42 -12.45
C LEU A 193 -2.09 -6.92 -12.20
N THR A 194 -1.20 -6.31 -12.97
CA THR A 194 -0.87 -4.90 -12.86
C THR A 194 -1.37 -4.15 -14.10
N VAL A 195 -2.14 -3.10 -13.90
CA VAL A 195 -2.67 -2.23 -14.96
C VAL A 195 -2.28 -0.79 -14.64
N GLY A 196 -1.62 -0.11 -15.59
CA GLY A 196 -1.26 1.28 -15.40
C GLY A 196 -0.58 1.96 -16.57
N ALA A 197 -0.39 3.28 -16.49
CA ALA A 197 0.36 3.99 -17.52
C ALA A 197 1.86 3.61 -17.46
N GLY A 198 2.42 3.47 -16.26
CA GLY A 198 3.79 3.03 -16.04
C GLY A 198 3.89 1.96 -14.94
N ASN A 199 4.50 0.83 -15.26
CA ASN A 199 4.74 -0.28 -14.35
C ASN A 199 6.25 -0.51 -14.20
N PHE A 200 6.78 -0.37 -12.99
CA PHE A 200 8.22 -0.40 -12.71
C PHE A 200 8.54 -1.51 -11.71
N GLN A 201 9.47 -2.41 -12.06
CA GLN A 201 9.90 -3.50 -11.18
C GLN A 201 8.73 -4.39 -10.70
N THR A 202 7.73 -4.60 -11.56
CA THR A 202 6.54 -5.39 -11.25
C THR A 202 6.69 -6.84 -11.73
N LYS A 203 5.89 -7.75 -11.16
CA LYS A 203 5.91 -9.17 -11.53
C LYS A 203 4.51 -9.75 -11.74
N GLY A 204 4.35 -10.61 -12.73
CA GLY A 204 3.11 -11.31 -13.06
C GLY A 204 2.61 -10.96 -14.45
N PHE A 205 1.43 -10.37 -14.55
CA PHE A 205 0.83 -9.92 -15.81
C PHE A 205 0.67 -8.41 -15.79
N MET A 206 1.32 -7.72 -16.71
CA MET A 206 1.41 -6.27 -16.75
C MET A 206 0.77 -5.75 -18.03
N ILE A 207 -0.13 -4.79 -17.87
CA ILE A 207 -0.74 -4.01 -18.94
C ILE A 207 -0.38 -2.56 -18.70
N GLY A 208 0.34 -1.94 -19.62
CA GLY A 208 0.60 -0.52 -19.50
C GLY A 208 1.24 0.12 -20.71
N ALA A 209 1.30 1.45 -20.75
CA ALA A 209 2.02 2.13 -21.83
C ALA A 209 3.52 1.83 -21.72
N LEU A 210 4.05 1.87 -20.50
CA LEU A 210 5.45 1.61 -20.17
C LEU A 210 5.54 0.47 -19.14
N ASN A 211 6.30 -0.58 -19.45
CA ASN A 211 6.66 -1.63 -18.49
C ASN A 211 8.20 -1.70 -18.39
N LEU A 212 8.78 -1.32 -17.25
CA LEU A 212 10.24 -1.27 -17.07
C LEU A 212 10.68 -2.24 -15.98
N TYR A 213 11.76 -3.00 -16.22
CA TYR A 213 12.37 -3.94 -15.27
C TYR A 213 11.37 -4.98 -14.74
N SER A 214 10.45 -5.41 -15.58
CA SER A 214 9.25 -6.15 -15.19
C SER A 214 9.30 -7.62 -15.63
N GLU A 215 8.87 -8.55 -14.78
CA GLU A 215 9.00 -10.00 -15.01
C GLU A 215 7.64 -10.70 -15.18
N GLY A 216 7.50 -11.52 -16.22
CA GLY A 216 6.29 -12.30 -16.52
C GLY A 216 5.75 -11.97 -17.91
N VAL A 217 4.49 -11.55 -18.00
CA VAL A 217 3.85 -11.14 -19.25
C VAL A 217 3.72 -9.62 -19.27
N ASN A 218 4.45 -8.96 -20.17
CA ASN A 218 4.48 -7.51 -20.32
C ASN A 218 3.76 -7.11 -21.61
N LEU A 219 2.56 -6.53 -21.47
CA LEU A 219 1.79 -5.96 -22.58
C LEU A 219 1.90 -4.44 -22.52
N GLY A 220 2.46 -3.82 -23.56
CA GLY A 220 2.56 -2.37 -23.58
C GLY A 220 3.03 -1.73 -24.88
N ILE A 221 3.21 -0.42 -24.87
CA ILE A 221 3.79 0.29 -26.01
C ILE A 221 5.32 0.09 -25.98
N LEU A 222 5.91 0.29 -24.81
CA LEU A 222 7.33 0.10 -24.55
C LEU A 222 7.52 -0.85 -23.37
N ASN A 223 8.29 -1.91 -23.60
CA ASN A 223 8.78 -2.82 -22.58
C ASN A 223 10.32 -2.72 -22.54
N GLU A 224 10.88 -2.33 -21.40
CA GLU A 224 12.33 -2.17 -21.22
C GLU A 224 12.84 -3.10 -20.12
N GLN A 225 13.91 -3.84 -20.40
CA GLN A 225 14.45 -4.84 -19.48
C GLN A 225 13.39 -5.82 -18.95
N GLY A 226 12.39 -6.11 -19.78
CA GLY A 226 11.32 -7.04 -19.46
C GLY A 226 11.79 -8.48 -19.59
N ASN A 227 11.51 -9.33 -18.61
CA ASN A 227 11.85 -10.75 -18.64
C ASN A 227 10.59 -11.61 -18.78
N GLY A 228 10.57 -12.58 -19.69
CA GLY A 228 9.46 -13.49 -19.91
C GLY A 228 8.84 -13.32 -21.29
N PHE A 229 7.59 -12.88 -21.38
CA PHE A 229 6.89 -12.61 -22.62
C PHE A 229 6.60 -11.12 -22.73
N ASN A 230 7.21 -10.44 -23.70
CA ASN A 230 7.08 -9.01 -23.94
C ASN A 230 6.35 -8.80 -25.27
N LEU A 231 5.16 -8.21 -25.22
CA LEU A 231 4.41 -7.79 -26.40
C LEU A 231 4.27 -6.27 -26.38
N GLY A 232 4.79 -5.62 -27.41
CA GLY A 232 4.68 -4.19 -27.56
C GLY A 232 5.25 -3.62 -28.85
N ALA A 233 5.07 -2.33 -29.08
CA ALA A 233 5.67 -1.69 -30.25
C ALA A 233 7.20 -1.74 -30.14
N LEU A 234 7.73 -1.44 -28.96
CA LEU A 234 9.15 -1.40 -28.65
C LEU A 234 9.46 -2.36 -27.49
N ASN A 235 10.30 -3.36 -27.72
CA ASN A 235 10.86 -4.21 -26.68
C ASN A 235 12.37 -3.99 -26.65
N ILE A 236 12.89 -3.37 -25.59
CA ILE A 236 14.29 -2.95 -25.47
C ILE A 236 14.96 -3.75 -24.35
N GLN A 237 16.10 -4.39 -24.64
CA GLN A 237 16.83 -5.25 -23.69
C GLN A 237 15.93 -6.32 -23.03
N GLY A 238 14.91 -6.78 -23.77
CA GLY A 238 13.97 -7.79 -23.29
C GLY A 238 14.59 -9.18 -23.33
N LYS A 239 14.32 -9.98 -22.30
CA LYS A 239 14.73 -11.40 -22.22
C LYS A 239 13.53 -12.30 -22.38
N GLY A 240 13.69 -13.42 -23.09
CA GLY A 240 12.63 -14.40 -23.31
C GLY A 240 11.99 -14.23 -24.69
N VAL A 241 10.68 -14.08 -24.77
CA VAL A 241 9.96 -13.92 -26.04
C VAL A 241 9.56 -12.46 -26.22
N ASN A 242 10.12 -11.79 -27.23
CA ASN A 242 9.84 -10.41 -27.58
C ASN A 242 9.06 -10.37 -28.89
N VAL A 243 7.83 -9.84 -28.85
CA VAL A 243 6.95 -9.69 -30.01
C VAL A 243 6.64 -8.21 -30.21
N GLY A 244 6.93 -7.67 -31.39
CA GLY A 244 6.81 -6.23 -31.60
C GLY A 244 7.24 -5.69 -32.94
N ILE A 245 7.24 -4.36 -33.07
CA ILE A 245 7.79 -3.71 -34.27
C ILE A 245 9.32 -3.73 -34.19
N LEU A 246 9.85 -3.36 -33.03
CA LEU A 246 11.26 -3.36 -32.70
C LEU A 246 11.50 -4.25 -31.49
N ASN A 247 12.37 -5.25 -31.65
CA ASN A 247 12.79 -6.13 -30.57
C ASN A 247 14.31 -6.09 -30.40
N GLY A 248 14.75 -5.89 -29.17
CA GLY A 248 16.15 -5.92 -28.76
C GLY A 248 16.34 -6.69 -27.47
N GLY A 249 17.43 -7.43 -27.34
CA GLY A 249 17.76 -8.21 -26.15
C GLY A 249 18.14 -9.65 -26.48
N THR A 250 17.72 -10.59 -25.62
CA THR A 250 18.03 -12.02 -25.77
C THR A 250 16.78 -12.91 -25.80
N GLY A 251 16.92 -14.13 -26.34
CA GLY A 251 15.84 -15.10 -26.50
C GLY A 251 15.22 -15.11 -27.91
N VAL A 252 13.90 -15.10 -28.01
CA VAL A 252 13.16 -15.20 -29.27
C VAL A 252 12.57 -13.86 -29.64
N HIS A 253 12.92 -13.34 -30.81
CA HIS A 253 12.41 -12.08 -31.34
C HIS A 253 11.47 -12.34 -32.51
N ILE A 254 10.26 -11.78 -32.48
CA ILE A 254 9.27 -11.86 -33.56
C ILE A 254 8.80 -10.45 -33.89
N GLY A 255 9.18 -9.93 -35.05
CA GLY A 255 8.89 -8.54 -35.37
C GLY A 255 9.33 -8.06 -36.75
N LEU A 256 9.12 -6.77 -37.01
CA LEU A 256 9.58 -6.17 -38.26
C LEU A 256 11.11 -6.03 -38.25
N ILE A 257 11.64 -5.54 -37.14
CA ILE A 257 13.07 -5.31 -36.93
C ILE A 257 13.49 -5.97 -35.61
N ASN A 258 14.45 -6.89 -35.70
CA ASN A 258 15.03 -7.57 -34.54
C ASN A 258 16.53 -7.28 -34.47
N ALA A 259 17.03 -7.04 -33.26
CA ALA A 259 18.44 -6.85 -32.98
C ALA A 259 18.86 -7.67 -31.76
N SER A 260 19.98 -8.37 -31.89
CA SER A 260 20.57 -9.17 -30.81
C SER A 260 21.80 -8.51 -30.21
N GLY A 261 22.14 -8.89 -28.98
CA GLY A 261 23.37 -8.45 -28.30
C GLY A 261 24.64 -8.99 -28.98
N GLU A 262 25.71 -8.20 -28.93
CA GLU A 262 26.98 -8.50 -29.62
C GLU A 262 28.04 -9.13 -28.67
N GLU A 263 27.73 -9.28 -27.38
CA GLU A 263 28.67 -9.82 -26.39
C GLU A 263 28.70 -11.36 -26.42
N ASP A 264 29.90 -11.97 -26.35
CA ASP A 264 30.08 -13.43 -26.36
C ASP A 264 29.41 -14.15 -25.16
N THR A 265 29.02 -13.40 -24.13
CA THR A 265 28.31 -13.91 -22.95
C THR A 265 26.79 -13.93 -23.11
N ASP A 266 26.26 -13.35 -24.18
CA ASP A 266 24.82 -13.28 -24.40
C ASP A 266 24.23 -14.64 -24.79
N GLU A 267 23.02 -14.90 -24.31
CA GLU A 267 22.29 -16.13 -24.66
C GLU A 267 21.93 -16.12 -26.16
N PRO A 268 21.99 -17.28 -26.84
CA PRO A 268 21.71 -17.35 -28.27
C PRO A 268 20.29 -16.85 -28.57
N THR A 269 20.18 -15.97 -29.57
CA THR A 269 18.89 -15.40 -29.98
C THR A 269 18.35 -16.02 -31.26
N LEU A 270 17.05 -16.24 -31.29
CA LEU A 270 16.30 -16.71 -32.44
C LEU A 270 15.46 -15.56 -32.98
N GLU A 271 15.72 -15.13 -34.20
CA GLU A 271 15.08 -13.93 -34.75
C GLU A 271 14.20 -14.27 -35.95
N PHE A 272 12.91 -13.90 -35.86
CA PHE A 272 11.92 -14.02 -36.93
C PHE A 272 11.46 -12.62 -37.33
N GLY A 273 11.87 -12.16 -38.51
CA GLY A 273 11.49 -10.84 -38.95
C GLY A 273 11.82 -10.49 -40.39
N LEU A 274 11.44 -9.28 -40.78
CA LEU A 274 11.76 -8.74 -42.10
C LEU A 274 13.24 -8.30 -42.16
N LEU A 275 13.71 -7.69 -41.08
CA LEU A 275 15.09 -7.24 -40.88
C LEU A 275 15.61 -7.80 -39.56
N ASN A 276 16.68 -8.58 -39.64
CA ASN A 276 17.35 -9.16 -38.48
C ASN A 276 18.81 -8.67 -38.45
N PHE A 277 19.20 -8.07 -37.32
CA PHE A 277 20.56 -7.63 -37.05
C PHE A 277 21.20 -8.61 -36.06
N CYS A 278 22.04 -9.48 -36.61
CA CYS A 278 22.59 -10.62 -35.89
C CYS A 278 23.82 -10.20 -35.08
N GLY A 279 23.82 -10.52 -33.79
CA GLY A 279 25.03 -10.57 -32.97
C GLY A 279 25.73 -11.92 -33.05
N LYS A 280 26.57 -12.26 -32.07
CA LYS A 280 27.22 -13.58 -32.00
C LYS A 280 26.29 -14.63 -31.42
N GLY A 281 26.35 -15.87 -31.94
CA GLY A 281 25.54 -16.99 -31.43
C GLY A 281 24.05 -16.96 -31.82
N THR A 282 23.67 -16.12 -32.78
CA THR A 282 22.27 -15.96 -33.22
C THR A 282 21.89 -16.95 -34.31
N PHE A 283 20.65 -17.43 -34.28
CA PHE A 283 20.04 -18.22 -35.35
C PHE A 283 18.93 -17.40 -36.02
N PRO A 284 19.21 -16.62 -37.06
CA PRO A 284 18.18 -15.82 -37.72
C PRO A 284 17.36 -16.69 -38.68
N VAL A 285 16.04 -16.72 -38.51
CA VAL A 285 15.09 -17.37 -39.43
C VAL A 285 14.33 -16.29 -40.18
N MET A 286 14.45 -16.31 -41.50
CA MET A 286 14.18 -15.15 -42.34
C MET A 286 13.11 -15.39 -43.40
N ILE A 287 12.34 -14.33 -43.69
CA ILE A 287 11.58 -14.15 -44.94
C ILE A 287 12.32 -13.22 -45.97
N PHE A 288 13.03 -12.15 -45.56
CA PHE A 288 13.70 -11.17 -46.47
C PHE A 288 15.22 -10.89 -46.30
N PHE A 289 15.69 -9.97 -45.43
CA PHE A 289 17.13 -9.58 -45.29
C PHE A 289 17.81 -9.76 -43.90
N ASN A 290 18.86 -10.58 -43.83
CA ASN A 290 19.65 -10.84 -42.60
C ASN A 290 20.97 -10.08 -42.70
N TYR A 291 21.25 -9.20 -41.75
CA TYR A 291 22.55 -8.54 -41.61
C TYR A 291 23.29 -9.14 -40.41
N CYS A 292 24.13 -10.12 -40.69
CA CYS A 292 24.99 -10.75 -39.70
C CYS A 292 26.45 -10.37 -39.99
N LYS A 293 27.17 -9.89 -38.98
CA LYS A 293 28.59 -9.52 -39.07
C LYS A 293 29.48 -10.55 -38.38
#